data_AF-A0A087L319-F1
#
_entry.id   AF-A0A087L319-F1
#
_cell.length_a   1.000
_cell.length_b   1.000
_cell.length_c   1.000
_cell.angle_alpha   90.00
_cell.angle_beta   90.00
_cell.angle_gamma   90.00
#
_symmetry.space_group_name_H-M   'P 1'
#
loop_
_entity.id
_entity.type
_entity.pdbx_description
1 polymer ?
#
loop_
_entity_poly.entity_id
_entity_poly.type
_entity_poly.pdbx_seq_one_letter_code
_entity_poly.pdbx_strand_id
1 'polypeptide(L)' 'MTKASFIRGWFLFATMYTCITLGNQIGDHYLDGAKWPWFIAVTLMCSIVWTATPKLKELK' A
#
# COMPACT_ATOMS: atom_id res chain seq x y z
N MET A 1 5.00 4.34 -24.36
CA MET A 1 4.68 3.90 -22.98
C MET A 1 3.18 4.02 -22.79
N THR A 2 2.49 2.91 -22.55
CA THR A 2 1.03 2.86 -22.49
C THR A 2 0.54 3.50 -21.19
N LYS A 3 -0.52 4.31 -21.26
CA LYS A 3 -1.14 5.02 -20.11
C LYS A 3 -1.40 4.07 -18.92
N ALA A 4 -1.72 2.80 -19.20
CA ALA A 4 -1.89 1.73 -18.22
C ALA A 4 -0.64 1.46 -17.37
N SER A 5 0.57 1.48 -17.94
CA SER A 5 1.82 1.31 -17.17
C SER A 5 2.07 2.48 -16.23
N PHE A 6 1.69 3.70 -16.64
CA PHE A 6 1.83 4.88 -15.79
C PHE A 6 0.88 4.82 -14.59
N ILE A 7 -0.39 4.46 -14.84
CA ILE A 7 -1.40 4.28 -13.79
C ILE A 7 -0.98 3.18 -12.81
N ARG A 8 -0.43 2.08 -13.33
CA ARG A 8 0.03 0.95 -12.51
C ARG A 8 1.24 1.32 -11.64
N GLY A 9 2.19 2.06 -12.19
CA GLY A 9 3.33 2.59 -11.43
C GLY A 9 2.90 3.60 -10.36
N TRP A 10 2.01 4.53 -10.71
CA TRP A 10 1.46 5.52 -9.79
C TRP A 10 0.69 4.87 -8.63
N PHE A 11 -0.13 3.86 -8.94
CA PHE A 11 -0.92 3.15 -7.94
C PHE A 11 -0.03 2.38 -6.95
N LEU A 12 1.03 1.73 -7.43
CA LEU A 12 2.03 1.09 -6.58
C LEU A 12 2.72 2.09 -5.65
N PHE A 13 3.12 3.25 -6.20
CA PHE A 13 3.77 4.30 -5.43
C PHE A 13 2.85 4.88 -4.35
N ALA A 14 1.60 5.21 -4.71
CA ALA A 14 0.60 5.69 -3.77
C ALA A 14 0.32 4.66 -2.67
N THR A 15 0.17 3.39 -3.03
CA THR A 15 -0.06 2.29 -2.06
C THR A 15 1.09 2.17 -1.07
N MET A 16 2.34 2.19 -1.54
CA MET A 16 3.52 2.17 -0.67
C MET A 16 3.55 3.36 0.27
N TYR A 17 3.35 4.58 -0.26
CA TYR A 17 3.36 5.80 0.53
C TYR A 17 2.28 5.80 1.61
N THR A 18 1.07 5.38 1.27
CA THR A 18 -0.04 5.26 2.21
C THR A 18 0.26 4.22 3.28
N CYS A 19 0.78 3.03 2.93
CA CYS A 19 1.09 1.99 3.93
C CYS A 19 2.20 2.44 4.91
N ILE A 20 3.24 3.11 4.41
CA ILE A 20 4.33 3.63 5.25
C ILE A 20 3.82 4.74 6.17
N THR A 21 3.06 5.69 5.63
CA THR A 21 2.51 6.81 6.40
C THR A 21 1.51 6.32 7.45
N LEU A 22 0.62 5.40 7.08
CA LEU A 22 -0.37 4.83 8.00
C LEU A 22 0.30 4.00 9.10
N GLY A 23 1.31 3.20 8.75
CA GLY A 23 2.10 2.43 9.71
C GLY A 23 2.83 3.34 10.71
N ASN A 24 3.42 4.45 10.24
CA ASN A 24 4.02 5.44 11.13
C ASN A 24 2.97 6.12 12.01
N GLN A 25 1.84 6.59 11.47
CA GLN A 25 0.79 7.21 12.29
C GLN A 25 0.22 6.25 13.34
N ILE A 26 -0.02 4.99 13.00
CA ILE A 26 -0.53 4.01 13.96
C ILE A 26 0.54 3.69 15.01
N GLY A 27 1.81 3.57 14.60
CA GLY A 27 2.94 3.29 15.49
C GLY A 27 3.21 4.39 16.51
N ASP A 28 3.17 5.64 16.05
CA ASP A 28 3.42 6.82 16.87
C ASP A 28 2.26 7.06 17.84
N HIS A 29 1.01 6.87 17.38
CA HIS A 29 -0.16 7.31 18.11
C HIS A 29 -0.78 6.26 19.06
N TYR A 30 -0.56 4.96 18.81
CA TYR A 30 -1.17 3.88 19.60
C TYR A 30 -0.17 2.97 20.32
N LEU A 31 1.12 3.02 19.96
CA LEU A 31 2.05 1.96 20.33
C LEU A 31 3.39 2.45 20.92
N ASP A 32 3.58 3.75 21.14
CA ASP A 32 4.80 4.31 21.77
C ASP A 32 6.09 3.76 21.14
N GLY A 33 6.09 3.54 19.81
CA GLY A 33 7.22 2.98 19.07
C GLY A 33 7.33 1.44 19.03
N ALA A 34 6.33 0.68 19.47
CA ALA A 34 6.35 -0.79 19.35
C ALA A 34 6.34 -1.24 17.88
N LYS A 35 7.01 -2.37 17.57
CA LYS A 35 7.18 -2.96 16.22
C LYS A 35 5.90 -3.52 15.56
N TRP A 36 4.77 -3.49 16.25
CA TRP A 36 3.49 -4.04 15.77
C TRP A 36 2.81 -3.34 14.56
N PRO A 37 2.96 -2.02 14.31
CA PRO A 37 2.30 -1.36 13.20
C PRO A 37 2.86 -1.81 11.85
N TRP A 38 4.06 -2.42 11.85
CA TRP A 38 4.64 -3.04 10.66
C TRP A 38 3.80 -4.23 10.19
N PHE A 39 3.23 -5.02 11.10
CA PHE A 39 2.33 -6.12 10.75
C PHE A 39 1.04 -5.61 10.10
N ILE A 40 0.50 -4.50 10.60
CA ILE A 40 -0.71 -3.87 10.07
C ILE A 40 -0.43 -3.29 8.68
N ALA A 41 0.70 -2.61 8.51
CA ALA A 41 1.14 -2.07 7.23
C ALA A 41 1.36 -3.17 6.18
N VAL A 42 2.01 -4.28 6.55
CA VAL A 42 2.20 -5.44 5.67
C VAL A 42 0.85 -6.08 5.29
N THR A 43 -0.07 -6.23 6.25
CA THR A 43 -1.40 -6.80 5.99
C THR A 43 -2.22 -5.92 5.04
N LEU A 44 -2.16 -4.60 5.20
CA LEU A 44 -2.77 -3.62 4.30
C LEU A 44 -2.12 -3.63 2.91
N MET A 45 -0.80 -3.73 2.84
CA MET A 45 -0.09 -3.82 1.57
C MET A 45 -0.50 -5.08 0.81
N CYS A 46 -0.60 -6.23 1.50
CA CYS A 46 -1.08 -7.48 0.92
C CYS A 46 -2.53 -7.37 0.42
N SER A 47 -3.44 -6.76 1.19
CA SER A 47 -4.85 -6.64 0.78
C SER A 47 -5.03 -5.68 -0.39
N ILE A 48 -4.29 -4.58 -0.45
CA ILE A 48 -4.31 -3.62 -1.57
C ILE A 48 -3.70 -4.26 -2.83
N VAL A 49 -2.56 -4.95 -2.71
CA VAL A 49 -1.96 -5.67 -3.85
C VAL A 49 -2.92 -6.74 -4.37
N TRP A 50 -3.59 -7.49 -3.48
CA TRP A 50 -4.56 -8.51 -3.90
C TRP A 50 -5.77 -7.93 -4.62
N THR A 51 -6.32 -6.82 -4.14
CA THR A 51 -7.49 -6.16 -4.76
C THR A 51 -7.14 -5.38 -6.03
N ALA A 52 -5.94 -4.79 -6.09
CA ALA A 52 -5.47 -4.08 -7.26
C ALA A 52 -5.04 -5.02 -8.40
N THR A 53 -4.51 -6.21 -8.09
CA THR A 53 -4.05 -7.17 -9.11
C THR A 53 -5.12 -7.53 -10.17
N PRO A 54 -6.36 -7.92 -9.82
CA PRO A 54 -7.39 -8.21 -10.81
C PRO A 54 -7.79 -6.94 -11.59
N LYS A 55 -7.91 -5.79 -10.93
CA LYS A 55 -8.26 -4.51 -11.57
C LYS A 55 -7.19 -3.99 -12.54
N LEU A 56 -5.92 -4.22 -12.22
CA LEU A 56 -4.78 -3.94 -13.10
C LEU A 56 -4.67 -4.92 -14.27
N LYS A 57 -5.26 -6.11 -14.14
CA LYS A 57 -5.35 -7.11 -15.22
C LYS A 57 -6.45 -6.77 -16.23
N GLU A 58 -7.51 -6.08 -15.78
CA GLU A 58 -8.58 -5.55 -16.64
C GLU A 58 -8.14 -4.33 -17.48
N LEU A 59 -7.03 -3.67 -17.12
CA LEU A 59 -6.48 -2.51 -17.84
C LEU A 59 -5.66 -2.89 -19.10
N LYS A 60 -5.81 -4.13 -19.60
CA LYS A 60 -5.08 -4.64 -20.78
C LYS A 60 -5.82 -4.32 -22.07
#